data_AF-A0A4Y9TR90-F1
#
_entry.id   AF-A0A4Y9TR90-F1
#
_cell.length_a   1.000
_cell.length_b   1.000
_cell.length_c   1.000
_cell.angle_alpha   90.00
_cell.angle_beta   90.00
_cell.angle_gamma   90.00
#
_symmetry.space_group_name_H-M   'P 1'
#
loop_
_entity.id
_entity.type
_entity.pdbx_description
1 polymer ?
#
loop_
_entity_poly.entity_id
_entity_poly.type
_entity_poly.pdbx_seq_one_letter_code
_entity_poly.pdbx_strand_id
1 'polypeptide(L)'
;MTVSAIKAAMYRFGQSPTDIFKEVRKTGDLYHIVMRDDFRLNLTERELAEGARAAKFTGSDQEMLKDARFLFAASAKRAQMENNDRTASSSYQAAVRSLNNGEDETGPGEGFLRLGLRKHMKRVSVRELAAGQLGMCNRAGHSVAVINGREELWGRRGSSPTRGQAVALI
;
A
#
# COMPACT_ATOMS: atom_id res chain seq x y z
N MET A 1 7.35 2.99 2.21
CA MET A 1 5.97 2.96 2.74
C MET A 1 5.09 1.90 2.08
N THR A 2 4.89 1.98 0.75
CA THR A 2 3.82 1.28 0.03
C THR A 2 3.79 -0.24 0.27
N VAL A 3 4.95 -0.89 0.38
CA VAL A 3 5.07 -2.34 0.64
C VAL A 3 4.41 -2.73 1.96
N SER A 4 4.63 -1.97 3.03
CA SER A 4 4.08 -2.26 4.36
C SER A 4 2.55 -2.20 4.37
N ALA A 5 1.99 -1.19 3.71
CA ALA A 5 0.54 -1.04 3.58
C ALA A 5 -0.08 -2.19 2.77
N ILE A 6 0.54 -2.57 1.64
CA ILE A 6 0.10 -3.70 0.81
C ILE A 6 0.13 -5.00 1.62
N LYS A 7 1.22 -5.30 2.33
CA LYS A 7 1.33 -6.50 3.17
C LYS A 7 0.26 -6.56 4.25
N ALA A 8 0.06 -5.46 4.99
CA ALA A 8 -0.96 -5.40 6.03
C ALA A 8 -2.38 -5.51 5.46
N ALA A 9 -2.66 -4.88 4.32
CA ALA A 9 -3.96 -4.98 3.65
C ALA A 9 -4.24 -6.40 3.15
N MET A 10 -3.26 -7.05 2.51
CA MET A 10 -3.39 -8.43 2.04
C MET A 10 -3.60 -9.41 3.20
N TYR A 11 -2.93 -9.17 4.33
CA TYR A 11 -3.15 -9.97 5.54
C TYR A 11 -4.55 -9.76 6.15
N ARG A 12 -5.09 -8.53 6.11
CA ARG A 12 -6.40 -8.19 6.72
C ARG A 12 -7.60 -8.67 5.91
N PHE A 13 -7.55 -8.44 4.60
CA PHE A 13 -8.72 -8.52 3.74
C PHE A 13 -8.68 -9.74 2.82
N GLY A 14 -7.49 -10.22 2.47
CA GLY A 14 -7.28 -11.26 1.47
C GLY A 14 -6.24 -10.83 0.43
N GLN A 15 -5.68 -11.79 -0.28
CA GLN A 15 -4.56 -11.57 -1.21
C GLN A 15 -4.98 -10.77 -2.45
N SER A 16 -6.17 -11.04 -2.99
CA SER A 16 -6.57 -10.53 -4.29
C SER A 16 -6.89 -9.02 -4.23
N PRO A 17 -6.65 -8.25 -5.30
CA PRO A 17 -7.15 -6.87 -5.39
C PRO A 17 -8.66 -6.75 -5.16
N THR A 18 -9.44 -7.78 -5.48
CA THR A 18 -10.89 -7.84 -5.22
C THR A 18 -11.24 -8.02 -3.75
N ASP A 19 -10.30 -8.50 -2.92
CA ASP A 19 -10.51 -8.61 -1.48
C ASP A 19 -10.28 -7.26 -0.79
N ILE A 20 -9.38 -6.44 -1.35
CA ILE A 20 -8.96 -5.16 -0.76
C ILE A 20 -9.79 -3.99 -1.30
N PHE A 21 -10.04 -3.92 -2.60
CA PHE A 21 -10.86 -2.88 -3.20
C PHE A 21 -12.35 -3.24 -3.15
N LYS A 22 -13.21 -2.23 -3.30
CA LYS A 22 -14.67 -2.42 -3.33
C LYS A 22 -15.11 -3.05 -4.65
N GLU A 23 -14.48 -2.68 -5.76
CA GLU A 23 -14.73 -3.23 -7.09
C GLU A 23 -13.45 -3.18 -7.93
N VAL A 24 -13.20 -4.22 -8.71
CA VAL A 24 -12.22 -4.25 -9.79
C VAL A 24 -12.89 -4.88 -11.02
N ARG A 25 -13.04 -4.11 -12.10
CA ARG A 25 -13.67 -4.56 -13.34
C ARG A 25 -12.78 -4.26 -14.53
N LYS A 26 -12.46 -5.28 -15.33
CA LYS A 26 -11.72 -5.12 -16.59
C LYS A 26 -12.70 -4.87 -17.75
N THR A 27 -12.44 -3.85 -18.56
CA THR A 27 -13.15 -3.55 -19.81
C THR A 27 -12.12 -3.27 -20.90
N GLY A 28 -11.94 -4.20 -21.84
CA GLY A 28 -10.83 -4.13 -22.79
C GLY A 28 -9.48 -4.01 -22.05
N ASP A 29 -8.72 -2.96 -22.37
CA ASP A 29 -7.38 -2.72 -21.81
C ASP A 29 -7.38 -1.82 -20.56
N LEU A 30 -8.56 -1.57 -19.97
CA LEU A 30 -8.73 -0.76 -18.76
C LEU A 30 -9.24 -1.59 -17.59
N TYR A 31 -8.67 -1.35 -16.42
CA TYR A 31 -9.23 -1.74 -15.13
C TYR A 31 -9.92 -0.54 -14.49
N HIS A 32 -11.21 -0.68 -14.23
CA HIS A 32 -11.99 0.24 -13.41
C HIS A 32 -11.92 -0.23 -11.96
N ILE A 33 -11.47 0.64 -11.08
CA ILE A 33 -11.29 0.34 -9.66
C ILE A 33 -12.12 1.31 -8.83
N VAL A 34 -12.91 0.75 -7.91
CA VAL A 34 -13.57 1.50 -6.84
C VAL A 34 -12.94 1.04 -5.53
N MET A 35 -12.37 1.97 -4.79
CA MET A 35 -11.75 1.69 -3.49
C MET A 35 -12.79 1.73 -2.35
N ARG A 36 -12.42 1.24 -1.17
CA ARG A 36 -13.32 1.18 0.01
C ARG A 36 -13.68 2.55 0.59
N ASP A 37 -12.88 3.58 0.31
CA ASP A 37 -13.20 4.98 0.60
C ASP A 37 -13.97 5.68 -0.53
N ASP A 38 -14.52 4.90 -1.46
CA ASP A 38 -15.29 5.32 -2.64
C ASP A 38 -14.49 6.10 -3.70
N PHE A 39 -13.16 6.20 -3.55
CA PHE A 39 -12.29 6.73 -4.59
C PHE A 39 -12.34 5.86 -5.84
N ARG A 40 -12.40 6.49 -7.02
CA ARG A 40 -12.50 5.80 -8.31
C ARG A 40 -11.30 6.13 -9.18
N LEU A 41 -10.72 5.12 -9.80
CA LEU A 41 -9.65 5.30 -10.79
C LEU A 41 -9.74 4.27 -11.91
N ASN A 42 -9.08 4.62 -13.02
CA ASN A 42 -8.86 3.71 -14.14
C ASN A 42 -7.37 3.44 -14.25
N LEU A 43 -7.01 2.18 -14.45
CA LEU A 43 -5.64 1.74 -14.69
C LEU A 43 -5.56 1.07 -16.05
N THR A 44 -4.73 1.58 -16.94
CA THR A 44 -4.45 0.95 -18.25
C THR A 44 -3.51 -0.24 -18.08
N GLU A 45 -3.49 -1.17 -19.04
CA GLU A 45 -2.50 -2.25 -19.04
C GLU A 45 -1.05 -1.74 -19.06
N ARG A 46 -0.81 -0.60 -19.73
CA ARG A 46 0.51 0.05 -19.75
C ARG A 46 0.92 0.53 -18.35
N GLU A 47 0.03 1.23 -17.65
CA GLU A 47 0.29 1.71 -16.28
C GLU A 47 0.45 0.54 -15.30
N LEU A 48 -0.36 -0.51 -15.46
CA LEU A 48 -0.20 -1.74 -14.68
C LEU A 48 1.18 -2.36 -14.90
N ALA A 49 1.60 -2.55 -16.16
CA ALA A 49 2.90 -3.13 -16.49
C ALA A 49 4.06 -2.28 -15.96
N GLU A 50 3.94 -0.96 -16.03
CA GLU A 50 4.94 -0.04 -15.51
C GLU A 50 5.03 -0.06 -13.98
N GLY A 51 3.89 0.02 -13.30
CA GLY A 51 3.81 -0.07 -11.84
C GLY A 51 4.34 -1.41 -11.34
N ALA A 52 4.01 -2.51 -12.03
CA ALA A 52 4.48 -3.84 -11.71
C ALA A 52 6.01 -3.97 -11.78
N ARG A 53 6.63 -3.42 -12.82
CA ARG A 53 8.11 -3.39 -12.95
C ARG A 53 8.74 -2.53 -11.85
N ALA A 54 8.13 -1.39 -11.54
CA ALA A 54 8.68 -0.43 -10.59
C ALA A 54 8.47 -0.82 -9.12
N ALA A 55 7.54 -1.72 -8.81
CA ALA A 55 7.31 -2.22 -7.46
C ALA A 55 8.53 -2.95 -6.88
N LYS A 56 9.36 -3.59 -7.75
CA LYS A 56 10.57 -4.34 -7.35
C LYS A 56 10.33 -5.42 -6.28
N PHE A 57 9.09 -5.92 -6.16
CA PHE A 57 8.75 -6.98 -5.21
C PHE A 57 9.35 -8.32 -5.64
N THR A 58 9.95 -9.02 -4.67
CA THR A 58 10.57 -10.34 -4.82
C THR A 58 9.97 -11.32 -3.81
N GLY A 59 9.93 -12.61 -4.18
CA GLY A 59 9.27 -13.66 -3.41
C GLY A 59 9.06 -14.92 -4.25
N SER A 60 8.76 -16.04 -3.59
CA SER A 60 8.51 -17.34 -4.25
C SER A 60 7.09 -17.44 -4.82
N ASP A 61 6.11 -16.88 -4.13
CA ASP A 61 4.70 -16.89 -4.55
C ASP A 61 4.45 -15.85 -5.66
N GLN A 62 4.41 -16.32 -6.91
CA GLN A 62 4.25 -15.45 -8.08
C GLN A 62 2.84 -14.87 -8.20
N GLU A 63 1.81 -15.58 -7.72
CA GLU A 63 0.43 -15.08 -7.75
C GLU A 63 0.27 -13.94 -6.73
N MET A 64 0.78 -14.12 -5.51
CA MET A 64 0.83 -13.04 -4.52
C MET A 64 1.61 -11.83 -5.03
N LEU A 65 2.74 -12.03 -5.73
CA LEU A 65 3.50 -10.93 -6.31
C LEU A 65 2.74 -10.22 -7.43
N LYS A 66 1.97 -10.94 -8.26
CA LYS A 66 1.11 -10.36 -9.29
C LYS A 66 0.06 -9.44 -8.66
N ASP A 67 -0.61 -9.91 -7.61
CA ASP A 67 -1.63 -9.14 -6.89
C ASP A 67 -1.04 -7.93 -6.17
N ALA A 68 0.09 -8.10 -5.49
CA ALA A 68 0.79 -6.99 -4.82
C ALA A 68 1.25 -5.91 -5.81
N ARG A 69 1.73 -6.31 -7.00
CA ARG A 69 2.11 -5.39 -8.08
C ARG A 69 0.92 -4.61 -8.62
N PHE A 70 -0.25 -5.24 -8.72
CA PHE A 70 -1.50 -4.56 -9.08
C PHE A 70 -1.87 -3.49 -8.04
N LEU A 71 -1.82 -3.83 -6.75
CA LEU A 71 -2.08 -2.89 -5.65
C LEU A 71 -1.09 -1.72 -5.66
N PHE A 72 0.18 -1.97 -5.94
CA PHE A 72 1.19 -0.92 -6.12
C PHE A 72 0.84 0.01 -7.29
N ALA A 73 0.46 -0.54 -8.44
CA ALA A 73 0.08 0.24 -9.62
C ALA A 73 -1.16 1.12 -9.36
N ALA A 74 -2.18 0.57 -8.70
CA ALA A 74 -3.36 1.34 -8.28
C ALA A 74 -2.99 2.46 -7.28
N SER A 75 -2.10 2.17 -6.32
CA SER A 75 -1.58 3.17 -5.37
C SER A 75 -0.86 4.31 -6.09
N ALA A 76 -0.03 4.00 -7.10
CA ALA A 76 0.65 4.99 -7.92
C ALA A 76 -0.35 5.82 -8.74
N LYS A 77 -1.40 5.19 -9.29
CA LYS A 77 -2.44 5.91 -10.04
C LYS A 77 -3.18 6.90 -9.15
N ARG A 78 -3.54 6.51 -7.93
CA ARG A 78 -4.14 7.42 -6.96
C ARG A 78 -3.19 8.55 -6.57
N ALA A 79 -1.91 8.24 -6.33
CA ALA A 79 -0.89 9.25 -6.06
C ALA A 79 -0.75 10.27 -7.20
N GLN A 80 -0.83 9.83 -8.46
CA GLN A 80 -0.86 10.72 -9.63
C GLN A 80 -2.06 11.68 -9.55
N MET A 81 -3.26 11.14 -9.31
CA MET A 81 -4.51 11.90 -9.29
C MET A 81 -4.60 12.89 -8.12
N GLU A 82 -4.07 12.52 -6.96
CA GLU A 82 -4.04 13.35 -5.74
C GLU A 82 -2.79 14.26 -5.67
N ASN A 83 -1.93 14.23 -6.69
CA ASN A 83 -0.68 14.99 -6.78
C ASN A 83 0.24 14.79 -5.55
N ASN A 84 0.52 13.53 -5.22
CA ASN A 84 1.49 13.15 -4.18
C ASN A 84 2.83 13.89 -4.36
N ASP A 85 3.44 14.31 -3.25
CA ASP A 85 4.67 15.11 -3.21
C ASP A 85 4.63 16.39 -4.06
N ARG A 86 3.43 16.87 -4.42
CA ARG A 86 3.19 18.02 -5.31
C ARG A 86 3.77 17.86 -6.73
N THR A 87 4.27 16.68 -7.08
CA THR A 87 4.95 16.40 -8.35
C THR A 87 4.35 15.23 -9.12
N ALA A 88 3.61 14.34 -8.44
CA ALA A 88 3.08 13.11 -9.02
C ALA A 88 2.05 13.35 -10.13
N SER A 89 1.35 14.48 -10.15
CA SER A 89 0.35 14.77 -11.21
C SER A 89 0.97 14.94 -12.59
N SER A 90 2.28 15.20 -12.68
CA SER A 90 2.98 15.41 -13.94
C SER A 90 2.95 14.19 -14.87
N SER A 91 2.98 12.97 -14.33
CA SER A 91 2.91 11.71 -15.10
C SER A 91 2.74 10.51 -14.17
N TYR A 92 2.27 9.38 -14.71
CA TYR A 92 2.22 8.13 -13.94
C TYR A 92 3.62 7.70 -13.47
N GLN A 93 4.63 7.90 -14.32
CA GLN A 93 6.05 7.67 -14.00
C GLN A 93 6.50 8.53 -12.81
N ALA A 94 6.06 9.79 -12.74
CA ALA A 94 6.36 10.66 -11.61
C ALA A 94 5.70 10.18 -10.33
N ALA A 95 4.45 9.72 -10.39
CA ALA A 95 3.78 9.09 -9.25
C ALA A 95 4.48 7.80 -8.80
N VAL A 96 4.90 6.95 -9.73
CA VAL A 96 5.71 5.76 -9.41
C VAL A 96 7.02 6.14 -8.71
N ARG A 97 7.69 7.21 -9.16
CA ARG A 97 8.91 7.72 -8.52
C ARG A 97 8.62 8.27 -7.12
N SER A 98 7.52 9.00 -6.93
CA SER A 98 7.11 9.53 -5.62
C SER A 98 6.73 8.43 -4.62
N LEU A 99 6.48 7.19 -5.08
CA LEU A 99 6.27 6.06 -4.18
C LEU A 99 7.57 5.34 -3.77
N ASN A 100 8.67 5.62 -4.48
CA ASN A 100 9.95 4.91 -4.41
C ASN A 100 11.13 5.82 -3.98
N ASN A 101 10.89 7.10 -3.70
CA ASN A 101 11.90 8.12 -3.36
C ASN A 101 12.36 8.11 -1.89
N GLY A 102 11.89 7.17 -1.06
CA GLY A 102 12.07 7.22 0.39
C GLY A 102 10.84 7.81 1.05
N GLU A 103 10.63 7.56 2.34
CA GLU A 103 9.38 7.90 3.02
C GLU A 103 9.28 9.40 3.36
N ASP A 104 9.09 10.24 2.33
CA ASP A 104 8.71 11.65 2.47
C ASP A 104 7.20 11.74 2.73
N GLU A 105 6.70 11.01 3.72
CA GLU A 105 5.29 11.03 4.05
C GLU A 105 4.87 12.43 4.55
N THR A 106 3.83 12.97 3.93
CA THR A 106 3.08 14.10 4.50
C THR A 106 2.38 13.74 5.81
N GLY A 107 2.14 12.44 6.03
CA GLY A 107 1.74 11.91 7.31
C GLY A 107 1.53 10.38 7.33
N PRO A 108 1.33 9.81 8.52
CA PRO A 108 1.39 8.37 8.74
C PRO A 108 0.18 7.63 8.22
N GLY A 109 0.45 6.48 7.61
CA GLY A 109 -0.57 5.64 6.98
C GLY A 109 -0.94 6.12 5.58
N GLU A 110 -0.11 6.95 4.94
CA GLU A 110 -0.33 7.39 3.56
C GLU A 110 -0.48 6.19 2.59
N GLY A 111 0.28 5.13 2.82
CA GLY A 111 0.13 3.88 2.06
C GLY A 111 -1.28 3.27 2.15
N PHE A 112 -1.91 3.30 3.34
CA PHE A 112 -3.31 2.85 3.51
C PHE A 112 -4.29 3.81 2.83
N LEU A 113 -4.05 5.12 2.91
CA LEU A 113 -4.86 6.11 2.21
C LEU A 113 -4.82 5.87 0.70
N ARG A 114 -3.64 5.60 0.12
CA ARG A 114 -3.51 5.31 -1.31
C ARG A 114 -4.13 3.98 -1.75
N LEU A 115 -4.37 3.07 -0.82
CA LEU A 115 -5.16 1.84 -1.05
C LEU A 115 -6.67 2.05 -0.79
N GLY A 116 -7.07 3.28 -0.44
CA GLY A 116 -8.45 3.64 -0.13
C GLY A 116 -9.01 3.01 1.13
N LEU A 117 -8.14 2.84 2.13
CA LEU A 117 -8.48 2.27 3.43
C LEU A 117 -8.73 3.34 4.50
N ARG A 118 -9.01 4.60 4.11
CA ARG A 118 -9.27 5.71 5.04
C ARG A 118 -10.31 5.39 6.11
N LYS A 119 -11.37 4.69 5.72
CA LYS A 119 -12.48 4.27 6.61
C LYS A 119 -12.16 3.00 7.43
N HIS A 120 -11.00 2.37 7.18
CA HIS A 120 -10.56 1.09 7.73
C HIS A 120 -9.21 1.22 8.44
N MET A 121 -8.81 2.43 8.82
CA MET A 121 -7.55 2.69 9.50
C MET A 121 -7.76 3.64 10.67
N LYS A 122 -6.96 3.49 11.72
CA LYS A 122 -6.89 4.45 12.83
C LYS A 122 -5.46 4.62 13.32
N ARG A 123 -5.13 5.81 13.83
CA ARG A 123 -3.90 6.01 14.62
C ARG A 123 -4.00 5.20 15.90
N VAL A 124 -2.91 4.54 16.26
CA VAL A 124 -2.78 3.78 17.52
C VAL A 124 -1.42 4.06 18.15
N SER A 125 -1.23 3.62 19.38
CA SER A 125 0.09 3.54 19.99
C SER A 125 0.90 2.39 19.39
N VAL A 126 2.23 2.50 19.41
CA VAL A 126 3.10 1.38 19.03
C VAL A 126 2.91 0.15 19.93
N ARG A 127 2.45 0.36 21.17
CA ARG A 127 2.13 -0.71 22.13
C ARG A 127 0.93 -1.54 21.68
N GLU A 128 -0.08 -0.94 21.08
CA GLU A 128 -1.22 -1.68 20.52
C GLU A 128 -0.78 -2.57 19.35
N LEU A 129 0.09 -2.07 18.47
CA LEU A 129 0.68 -2.90 17.42
C LEU A 129 1.51 -4.05 18.02
N ALA A 130 2.34 -3.77 19.03
CA ALA A 130 3.12 -4.78 19.75
C ALA A 130 2.23 -5.84 20.45
N ALA A 131 1.05 -5.44 20.93
CA ALA A 131 0.07 -6.33 21.54
C ALA A 131 -0.69 -7.22 20.55
N GLY A 132 -0.45 -7.07 19.24
CA GLY A 132 -1.02 -7.93 18.20
C GLY A 132 -1.90 -7.21 17.18
N GLN A 133 -2.20 -5.92 17.39
CA GLN A 133 -3.01 -5.17 16.44
C GLN A 133 -2.29 -5.11 15.07
N LEU A 134 -3.01 -5.49 14.01
CA LEU A 134 -2.50 -5.45 12.64
C LEU A 134 -2.38 -4.01 12.14
N GLY A 135 -1.25 -3.67 11.52
CA GLY A 135 -1.07 -2.34 10.98
C GLY A 135 0.29 -2.11 10.37
N MET A 136 0.72 -0.85 10.43
CA MET A 136 2.03 -0.41 9.99
C MET A 136 2.64 0.55 11.01
N CYS A 137 3.96 0.52 11.09
CA CYS A 137 4.73 1.39 11.97
C CYS A 137 5.75 2.17 11.14
N ASN A 138 5.60 3.49 11.13
CA ASN A 138 6.38 4.39 10.30
C ASN A 138 7.50 5.02 11.12
N ARG A 139 8.69 5.12 10.53
CA ARG A 139 9.89 5.76 11.08
C ARG A 139 10.50 6.64 10.00
N ALA A 140 11.42 7.53 10.39
CA ALA A 140 12.15 8.34 9.42
C ALA A 140 12.80 7.45 8.35
N GLY A 141 12.29 7.53 7.11
CA GLY A 141 12.76 6.78 5.95
C GLY A 141 12.40 5.29 5.90
N HIS A 142 11.60 4.76 6.82
CA HIS A 142 11.26 3.33 6.82
C HIS A 142 9.95 2.94 7.55
N SER A 143 9.11 2.16 6.87
CA SER A 143 7.88 1.60 7.40
C SER A 143 7.81 0.11 7.19
N VAL A 144 7.29 -0.54 8.23
CA VAL A 144 7.14 -1.99 8.33
C VAL A 144 5.68 -2.31 8.56
N ALA A 145 5.20 -3.41 7.95
CA ALA A 145 3.95 -3.99 8.38
C ALA A 145 4.18 -4.60 9.78
N VAL A 146 3.20 -4.50 10.67
CA VAL A 146 3.22 -5.19 11.96
C VAL A 146 2.10 -6.22 11.95
N ILE A 147 2.49 -7.49 12.05
CA ILE A 147 1.59 -8.64 12.00
C ILE A 147 1.83 -9.46 13.26
N ASN A 148 0.78 -9.75 14.02
CA ASN A 148 0.85 -10.54 15.27
C ASN A 148 1.93 -10.03 16.25
N GLY A 149 2.00 -8.71 16.43
CA GLY A 149 2.94 -8.07 17.36
C GLY A 149 4.38 -8.00 16.86
N ARG A 150 4.63 -8.28 15.57
CA ARG A 150 5.98 -8.42 15.02
C ARG A 150 6.12 -7.64 13.73
N GLU A 151 7.22 -6.90 13.62
CA GLU A 151 7.58 -6.24 12.38
C GLU A 151 7.86 -7.27 11.29
N GLU A 152 7.31 -7.05 10.12
CA GLU A 152 7.59 -7.82 8.92
C GLU A 152 8.77 -7.18 8.19
N LEU A 153 9.91 -7.89 8.18
CA LEU A 153 11.18 -7.43 7.64
C LEU A 153 11.55 -8.30 6.44
N TRP A 154 11.28 -7.81 5.23
CA TRP A 154 11.76 -8.41 3.99
C TRP A 154 11.33 -9.89 3.79
N GLY A 155 10.12 -10.24 4.20
CA GLY A 155 9.60 -11.62 4.14
C GLY A 155 9.93 -12.45 5.38
N ARG A 156 10.41 -11.85 6.46
CA ARG A 156 10.81 -12.52 7.70
C ARG A 156 10.15 -11.86 8.91
N ARG A 157 9.91 -12.70 9.93
CA ARG A 157 9.44 -12.25 11.23
C ARG A 157 10.56 -11.51 11.97
N GLY A 158 10.35 -10.23 12.22
CA GLY A 158 11.23 -9.36 13.00
C GLY A 158 10.88 -9.30 14.49
N SER A 159 11.34 -8.23 15.14
CA SER A 159 11.10 -7.94 16.55
C SER A 159 9.74 -7.26 16.78
N SER A 160 9.34 -7.15 18.05
CA SER A 160 8.20 -6.32 18.42
C SER A 160 8.51 -4.85 18.14
N PRO A 161 7.56 -4.06 17.61
CA PRO A 161 7.78 -2.64 17.43
C PRO A 161 7.86 -1.93 18.79
N THR A 162 8.87 -1.07 18.95
CA THR A 162 9.12 -0.32 20.19
C THR A 162 8.98 1.18 20.02
N ARG A 163 9.05 1.68 18.79
CA ARG A 163 8.94 3.11 18.44
C ARG A 163 8.45 3.30 17.00
N GLY A 164 7.87 4.47 16.75
CA GLY A 164 7.41 4.93 15.43
C GLY A 164 5.99 5.46 15.49
N GLN A 165 5.52 6.02 14.37
CA GLN A 165 4.13 6.44 14.21
C GLN A 165 3.31 5.25 13.76
N ALA A 166 2.36 4.82 14.60
CA ALA A 166 1.61 3.60 14.40
C ALA A 166 0.21 3.86 13.84
N VAL A 167 -0.17 3.04 12.87
CA VAL A 167 -1.49 3.06 12.24
C VAL A 167 -1.99 1.62 12.14
N ALA A 168 -3.16 1.34 12.70
CA ALA A 168 -3.79 0.02 12.67
C ALA A 168 -4.88 -0.04 11.61
N LEU A 169 -5.09 -1.23 11.04
CA LEU A 169 -6.30 -1.56 10.30
C LEU A 169 -7.43 -1.94 11.28
N ILE A 170 -8.67 -1.59 10.94
CA ILE A 170 -9.90 -1.92 11.69
C ILE A 170 -10.90 -2.65 10.79
#